data_AF-A0A179SQ12-F1
#
_entry.id   AF-A0A179SQ12-F1
#
_cell.length_a   1.000
_cell.length_b   1.000
_cell.length_c   1.000
_cell.angle_alpha   90.00
_cell.angle_beta   90.00
_cell.angle_gamma   90.00
#
_symmetry.space_group_name_H-M   'P 1'
#
loop_
_entity.id
_entity.type
_entity.pdbx_description
1 polymer ?
#
loop_
_entity_poly.entity_id
_entity_poly.type
_entity_poly.pdbx_seq_one_letter_code
_entity_poly.pdbx_strand_id
1 'polypeptide(L)'
;MRRIQCLKDLKNLVDEIPNEFLQYLNSQFNCLYEYLSNGEELDNFILGKYQNMVILEGDDEIKKFSLNTLDLEFIEEVKLNQITIIRIGLNCDEDIQLHYAIKGGT
;
A
#
# COMPACT_ATOMS: atom_id res chain seq x y z
N MET A 1 4.52 0.80 10.61
CA MET A 1 3.34 0.61 9.73
C MET A 1 2.59 1.93 9.66
N ARG A 2 2.48 2.49 8.46
CA ARG A 2 1.71 3.71 8.20
C ARG A 2 0.54 3.40 7.27
N ARG A 3 -0.65 3.89 7.62
CA ARG A 3 -1.87 3.69 6.81
C ARG A 3 -2.11 4.89 5.90
N ILE A 4 -2.62 4.61 4.71
CA ILE A 4 -3.03 5.59 3.71
C ILE A 4 -4.48 5.28 3.37
N GLN A 5 -5.38 6.18 3.77
CA GLN A 5 -6.80 6.04 3.50
C GLN A 5 -7.30 7.05 2.48
N CYS A 6 -6.68 8.22 2.41
CA CYS A 6 -7.14 9.30 1.53
C CYS A 6 -5.96 9.96 0.79
N LEU A 7 -6.29 10.77 -0.21
CA LEU A 7 -5.28 11.49 -1.00
C LEU A 7 -4.41 12.43 -0.13
N LYS A 8 -4.95 12.96 0.97
CA LYS A 8 -4.18 13.79 1.90
C LYS A 8 -3.08 12.98 2.60
N ASP A 9 -3.32 11.71 2.93
CA ASP A 9 -2.32 10.85 3.53
C ASP A 9 -1.14 10.61 2.57
N LEU A 10 -1.42 10.42 1.28
CA LEU A 10 -0.38 10.33 0.23
C LEU A 10 0.42 11.62 0.11
N LYS A 11 -0.26 12.78 0.11
CA LYS A 11 0.40 14.09 0.03
C LYS A 11 1.33 14.35 1.22
N ASN A 12 1.04 13.78 2.39
CA ASN A 12 1.88 13.92 3.58
C ASN A 12 3.16 13.07 3.52
N LEU A 13 3.28 12.12 2.58
CA LEU A 13 4.47 11.27 2.41
C LEU A 13 5.54 11.91 1.52
N VAL A 14 5.27 13.10 0.97
CA VAL A 14 6.24 13.84 0.17
C VAL A 14 7.49 14.09 1.02
N ASP A 15 8.65 13.87 0.42
CA ASP A 15 9.99 13.94 1.04
C ASP A 15 10.30 12.90 2.14
N GLU A 16 9.31 12.12 2.60
CA GLU A 16 9.55 11.04 3.57
C GLU A 16 9.96 9.71 2.92
N ILE A 17 9.50 9.48 1.69
CA ILE A 17 9.81 8.27 0.91
C ILE A 17 10.37 8.65 -0.47
N PRO A 18 11.12 7.75 -1.13
CA PRO A 18 11.60 7.99 -2.48
C PRO A 18 10.46 8.38 -3.41
N ASN A 19 10.66 9.42 -4.22
CA ASN A 19 9.63 9.95 -5.13
C ASN A 19 9.07 8.86 -6.07
N GLU A 20 9.91 7.92 -6.49
CA GLU A 20 9.46 6.80 -7.34
C GLU A 20 8.46 5.88 -6.61
N PHE A 21 8.68 5.62 -5.32
CA PHE A 21 7.74 4.87 -4.50
C PHE A 21 6.43 5.64 -4.33
N LEU A 22 6.52 6.94 -4.05
CA LEU A 22 5.35 7.81 -3.91
C LEU A 22 4.50 7.83 -5.20
N GLN A 23 5.14 7.93 -6.37
CA GLN A 23 4.46 7.86 -7.67
C GLN A 23 3.75 6.52 -7.87
N TYR A 24 4.41 5.41 -7.50
CA TYR A 24 3.81 4.10 -7.55
C TYR A 24 2.58 3.99 -6.63
N LEU A 25 2.68 4.45 -5.37
CA LEU A 25 1.56 4.44 -4.43
C LEU A 25 0.39 5.30 -4.92
N ASN A 26 0.66 6.47 -5.51
CA ASN A 26 -0.39 7.29 -6.13
C ASN A 26 -1.12 6.54 -7.25
N SER A 27 -0.38 5.81 -8.10
CA SER A 27 -1.01 4.99 -9.15
C SER A 27 -1.89 3.89 -8.54
N GLN A 28 -1.44 3.21 -7.49
CA GLN A 28 -2.22 2.17 -6.83
C GLN A 28 -3.49 2.73 -6.17
N PHE A 29 -3.37 3.89 -5.51
CA PHE A 29 -4.52 4.58 -4.92
C PHE A 29 -5.55 4.99 -5.97
N ASN A 30 -5.10 5.51 -7.12
CA ASN A 30 -6.00 5.85 -8.22
C ASN A 30 -6.72 4.61 -8.78
N CYS A 31 -6.06 3.46 -8.91
CA CYS A 31 -6.72 2.22 -9.31
C CYS A 31 -7.81 1.80 -8.29
N LEU A 32 -7.54 1.94 -6.99
CA LEU A 32 -8.54 1.65 -5.96
C LEU A 32 -9.71 2.66 -6.01
N TYR A 33 -9.42 3.94 -6.21
CA TYR A 33 -10.42 4.99 -6.39
C TYR A 33 -11.34 4.70 -7.59
N GLU A 34 -10.78 4.35 -8.74
CA GLU A 34 -11.56 4.01 -9.94
C GLU A 34 -12.53 2.85 -9.69
N TYR A 35 -12.12 1.87 -8.86
CA TYR A 35 -12.94 0.70 -8.54
C TYR A 35 -13.97 0.97 -7.43
N LEU A 36 -13.62 1.74 -6.40
CA LEU A 36 -14.37 1.83 -5.15
C LEU A 36 -15.14 3.14 -4.95
N SER A 37 -14.79 4.21 -5.67
CA SER A 37 -15.32 5.56 -5.41
C SER A 37 -16.83 5.68 -5.57
N ASN A 38 -17.46 4.85 -6.41
CA ASN A 38 -18.90 4.89 -6.68
C ASN A 38 -19.42 6.30 -7.03
N GLY A 39 -18.59 7.11 -7.70
CA GLY A 39 -18.92 8.49 -8.10
C GLY A 39 -18.58 9.58 -7.06
N GLU A 40 -17.94 9.22 -5.94
CA GLU A 40 -17.34 10.17 -5.02
C GLU A 40 -16.17 10.93 -5.67
N GLU A 41 -16.00 12.21 -5.31
CA GLU A 41 -14.85 13.00 -5.76
C GLU A 41 -13.55 12.55 -5.09
N LEU A 42 -12.45 12.50 -5.85
CA LEU A 42 -11.14 12.03 -5.38
C LEU A 42 -10.65 12.69 -4.09
N ASP A 43 -10.87 14.00 -3.92
CA ASP A 43 -10.44 14.74 -2.72
C ASP A 43 -11.23 14.35 -1.46
N ASN A 44 -12.43 13.78 -1.62
CA ASN A 44 -13.29 13.30 -0.54
C ASN A 44 -13.20 11.79 -0.32
N PHE A 45 -12.63 11.05 -1.28
CA PHE A 45 -12.56 9.60 -1.24
C PHE A 45 -11.70 9.06 -0.10
N ILE A 46 -12.28 8.12 0.65
CA ILE A 46 -11.65 7.43 1.79
C ILE A 46 -11.74 5.92 1.59
N LEU A 47 -10.58 5.27 1.55
CA LEU A 47 -10.48 3.81 1.54
C LEU A 47 -11.03 3.21 2.84
N GLY A 48 -11.80 2.14 2.67
CA GLY A 48 -12.35 1.36 3.76
C GLY A 48 -11.28 0.81 4.71
N LYS A 49 -11.72 0.42 5.92
CA LYS A 49 -10.85 -0.11 6.98
C LYS A 49 -10.05 -1.35 6.55
N TYR A 50 -10.58 -2.18 5.65
CA TYR A 50 -9.91 -3.39 5.16
C TYR A 50 -9.34 -3.25 3.73
N GLN A 51 -9.51 -2.09 3.11
CA GLN A 51 -9.03 -1.79 1.75
C GLN A 51 -7.97 -0.68 1.71
N ASN A 52 -7.66 -0.06 2.86
CA ASN A 52 -6.61 0.96 2.92
C ASN A 52 -5.24 0.38 2.60
N MET A 53 -4.38 1.25 2.08
CA MET A 53 -3.00 0.89 1.78
C MET A 53 -2.14 1.04 3.04
N VAL A 54 -1.17 0.15 3.21
CA VAL A 54 -0.28 0.15 4.38
C VAL A 54 1.18 0.14 3.93
N ILE A 55 1.98 1.08 4.40
CA ILE A 55 3.44 1.06 4.25
C ILE A 55 4.04 0.34 5.46
N LEU A 56 4.88 -0.65 5.18
CA LEU A 56 5.73 -1.34 6.14
C LEU A 56 7.09 -0.63 6.15
N GLU A 57 7.47 -0.10 7.31
CA GLU A 57 8.63 0.79 7.43
C GLU A 57 9.87 0.08 8.00
N GLY A 58 9.72 -1.14 8.51
CA GLY A 58 10.83 -1.91 9.07
C GLY A 58 10.75 -3.41 8.74
N ASP A 59 11.92 -4.04 8.70
CA ASP A 59 12.07 -5.47 8.38
C ASP A 59 11.25 -6.40 9.28
N ASP A 60 11.09 -6.04 10.56
CA ASP A 60 10.31 -6.83 11.50
C ASP A 60 8.81 -6.81 11.19
N GLU A 61 8.33 -5.80 10.48
CA GLU A 61 6.95 -5.75 9.98
C GLU A 61 6.77 -6.69 8.79
N ILE A 62 7.77 -6.76 7.90
CA ILE A 62 7.77 -7.65 6.73
C ILE A 62 7.82 -9.12 7.18
N LYS A 63 8.68 -9.44 8.16
CA LYS A 63 8.84 -10.82 8.69
C LYS A 63 7.54 -11.39 9.27
N LYS A 64 6.65 -10.55 9.79
CA LYS A 64 5.34 -11.01 10.30
C LYS A 64 4.49 -11.67 9.22
N PHE A 65 4.60 -11.23 7.97
CA PHE A 65 3.89 -11.82 6.84
C PHE A 65 4.52 -13.12 6.33
N SER A 66 5.78 -13.37 6.66
CA SER A 66 6.42 -14.67 6.38
C SER A 66 5.99 -15.78 7.35
N LEU A 67 5.34 -15.43 8.47
CA LEU A 67 5.00 -16.35 9.56
C LEU A 67 3.52 -16.77 9.57
N ASN A 68 2.63 -16.05 8.91
CA ASN A 68 1.18 -16.28 8.98
C ASN A 68 0.55 -16.29 7.58
N THR A 69 0.36 -17.48 7.02
CA THR A 69 0.00 -17.67 5.60
C THR A 69 -1.50 -17.80 5.34
N LEU A 70 -2.34 -17.87 6.37
CA LEU A 70 -3.78 -18.16 6.20
C LEU A 70 -4.52 -17.03 5.47
N ASP A 71 -4.15 -15.78 5.77
CA ASP A 71 -4.78 -14.59 5.20
C ASP A 71 -3.96 -14.01 4.04
N LEU A 72 -2.85 -14.66 3.67
CA LEU A 72 -1.95 -14.19 2.63
C LEU A 72 -2.48 -14.59 1.25
N GLU A 73 -2.87 -13.61 0.43
CA GLU A 73 -3.28 -13.85 -0.95
C GLU A 73 -2.08 -13.89 -1.88
N PHE A 74 -1.17 -12.91 -1.77
CA PHE A 74 0.04 -12.86 -2.58
C PHE A 74 1.18 -12.07 -1.92
N ILE A 75 2.41 -12.40 -2.33
CA ILE A 75 3.61 -11.58 -2.13
C ILE A 75 4.32 -11.49 -3.48
N GLU A 76 4.62 -10.28 -3.91
CA GLU A 76 5.34 -10.06 -5.16
C GLU A 76 6.34 -8.92 -5.06
N GLU A 77 7.33 -8.95 -5.95
CA GLU A 77 8.33 -7.91 -6.09
C GLU A 77 8.02 -7.03 -7.31
N VAL A 78 7.88 -5.75 -7.06
CA VAL A 78 7.67 -4.73 -8.08
C VAL A 78 8.98 -3.98 -8.26
N LYS A 79 9.64 -4.23 -9.39
CA LYS A 79 10.87 -3.51 -9.77
C LYS A 79 10.50 -2.17 -10.37
N LEU A 80 10.87 -1.11 -9.67
CA LEU A 80 10.90 0.24 -10.22
C LEU A 80 12.31 0.51 -10.79
N ASN A 81 12.58 1.73 -11.24
CA ASN A 81 13.85 2.06 -11.88
C ASN A 81 15.02 2.00 -10.88
N GLN A 82 14.86 2.57 -9.68
CA GLN A 82 15.93 2.67 -8.70
C GLN A 82 15.74 1.78 -7.47
N ILE A 83 14.49 1.40 -7.18
CA ILE A 83 14.13 0.62 -6.01
C ILE A 83 13.31 -0.61 -6.39
N THR A 84 13.28 -1.59 -5.50
CA THR A 84 12.34 -2.70 -5.58
C THR A 84 11.38 -2.59 -4.41
N ILE A 85 10.08 -2.72 -4.68
CA ILE A 85 9.02 -2.73 -3.68
C ILE A 85 8.55 -4.18 -3.50
N ILE A 86 8.23 -4.56 -2.28
CA ILE A 86 7.46 -5.77 -1.99
C ILE A 86 6.00 -5.34 -1.87
N ARG A 87 5.11 -5.90 -2.68
CA ARG A 87 3.66 -5.73 -2.56
C ARG A 87 3.07 -7.01 -1.98
N ILE A 88 2.24 -6.86 -0.96
CA ILE A 88 1.62 -7.96 -0.23
C ILE A 88 0.11 -7.73 -0.25
N GLY A 89 -0.65 -8.72 -0.69
CA GLY A 89 -2.10 -8.73 -0.60
C GLY A 89 -2.54 -9.64 0.54
N LEU A 90 -3.35 -9.10 1.45
CA LEU A 90 -3.95 -9.87 2.54
C LEU A 90 -5.46 -9.90 2.39
N ASN A 91 -6.06 -11.08 2.52
CA ASN A 91 -7.49 -11.20 2.70
C ASN A 91 -7.85 -10.71 4.11
N CYS A 92 -8.72 -9.70 4.17
CA CYS A 92 -9.21 -9.07 5.39
C CYS A 92 -10.70 -8.89 5.26
N ASP A 93 -11.49 -9.76 5.91
CA ASP A 93 -12.97 -9.65 5.95
C ASP A 93 -13.59 -9.57 4.54
N GLU A 94 -13.25 -10.52 3.67
CA GLU A 94 -13.69 -10.62 2.25
C GLU A 94 -13.11 -9.55 1.31
N ASP A 95 -12.33 -8.59 1.82
CA ASP A 95 -11.58 -7.59 1.03
C ASP A 95 -10.09 -7.92 0.95
N ILE A 96 -9.38 -7.28 -0.01
CA ILE A 96 -7.92 -7.36 -0.11
C ILE A 96 -7.29 -6.06 0.41
N GLN A 97 -6.49 -6.17 1.49
CA GLN A 97 -5.67 -5.08 2.01
C GLN A 97 -4.26 -5.11 1.41
N LEU A 98 -3.85 -4.00 0.81
CA LEU A 98 -2.55 -3.89 0.15
C LEU A 98 -1.49 -3.30 1.08
N HIS A 99 -0.42 -4.08 1.29
CA HIS A 99 0.76 -3.66 2.04
C HIS A 99 1.96 -3.48 1.11
N TYR A 100 2.82 -2.52 1.42
CA TYR A 100 3.96 -2.13 0.59
C TYR A 100 5.21 -1.93 1.45
N ALA A 101 6.36 -2.39 0.97
CA ALA A 101 7.64 -2.16 1.63
C ALA A 101 8.75 -1.94 0.61
N ILE A 102 9.77 -1.14 0.92
CA ILE A 102 10.98 -1.07 0.09
C ILE A 102 11.85 -2.29 0.42
N LYS A 103 12.19 -3.09 -0.60
CA LYS A 103 13.07 -4.24 -0.45
C LYS A 103 14.50 -3.76 -0.16
N GLY A 104 15.02 -4.12 1.01
CA GLY A 104 16.37 -3.74 1.44
C GLY A 104 16.49 -2.30 1.97
N GLY A 105 15.37 -1.66 2.32
CA GLY A 105 15.37 -0.41 3.08
C GLY A 105 15.68 -0.67 4.56
N THR A 106 16.74 -0.06 5.06
CA THR A 106 17.18 -0.06 6.47
C THR A 106 16.34 0.85 7.35
#